data_AF-A0A1C5VYJ7-F1
#
_entry.id   AF-A0A1C5VYJ7-F1
#
_cell.length_a   1.000
_cell.length_b   1.000
_cell.length_c   1.000
_cell.angle_alpha   90.00
_cell.angle_beta   90.00
_cell.angle_gamma   90.00
#
_symmetry.space_group_name_H-M   'P 1'
#
loop_
_entity.id
_entity.type
_entity.pdbx_description
1 polymer ?
#
loop_
_entity_poly.entity_id
_entity_poly.type
_entity_poly.pdbx_seq_one_letter_code
_entity_poly.pdbx_strand_id
1 'polypeptide(L)' 'MTGLPIDGIINNTHMCTETRISDIEKGIVLAEKLSQRTGIPVVAHAVEKTIAQEQSLREQLGDRLLPIRIYMKKPWEI' A
#
# COMPACT_ATOMS: atom_id res chain seq x y z
N MET A 1 15.40 9.88 19.94
CA MET A 1 14.08 9.95 19.28
C MET A 1 13.84 11.41 18.92
N THR A 2 13.42 11.73 17.69
CA THR A 2 13.34 13.13 17.19
C THR A 2 12.14 13.92 17.74
N GLY A 3 11.15 13.26 18.36
CA GLY A 3 9.99 13.90 18.98
C GLY A 3 8.99 14.53 18.00
N LEU A 4 9.18 14.33 16.70
CA LEU A 4 8.29 14.87 15.67
C LEU A 4 6.95 14.10 15.66
N PRO A 5 5.81 14.80 15.51
CA PRO A 5 4.53 14.15 15.35
C PRO A 5 4.49 13.30 14.08
N ILE A 6 3.74 12.21 14.13
CA ILE A 6 3.51 11.32 12.99
C ILE A 6 2.01 11.37 12.66
N ASP A 7 1.67 11.87 11.49
CA ASP A 7 0.28 12.11 11.11
C ASP A 7 -0.39 10.89 10.45
N GLY A 8 0.38 9.94 9.93
CA GLY A 8 -0.19 8.80 9.23
C GLY A 8 0.80 7.75 8.75
N ILE A 9 0.25 6.57 8.45
CA ILE A 9 0.93 5.44 7.83
C ILE A 9 0.51 5.38 6.36
N ILE A 10 1.49 5.35 5.46
CA ILE A 10 1.27 4.95 4.07
C ILE A 10 1.78 3.51 3.94
N ASN A 11 0.87 2.59 3.63
CA ASN A 11 1.23 1.22 3.32
C ASN A 11 1.59 1.11 1.84
N ASN A 12 2.87 1.08 1.52
CA ASN A 12 3.35 0.88 0.16
C ASN A 12 3.50 -0.61 -0.12
N THR A 13 2.70 -1.13 -1.07
CA THR A 13 2.81 -2.54 -1.45
C THR A 13 4.15 -2.80 -2.14
N HIS A 14 4.67 -4.02 -1.99
CA HIS A 14 5.82 -4.43 -2.78
C HIS A 14 5.41 -4.44 -4.25
N MET A 15 6.20 -3.82 -5.11
CA MET A 15 5.81 -3.42 -6.47
C MET A 15 6.52 -4.22 -7.57
N CYS A 16 7.11 -5.37 -7.24
CA CYS A 16 7.73 -6.22 -8.25
C CYS A 16 6.69 -7.06 -9.02
N THR A 17 7.12 -7.64 -10.13
CA THR A 17 6.32 -8.47 -11.05
C THR A 17 5.65 -9.70 -10.41
N GLU A 18 6.03 -10.07 -9.19
CA GLU A 18 5.51 -11.25 -8.49
C GLU A 18 4.44 -10.92 -7.44
N THR A 19 4.12 -9.64 -7.23
CA THR A 19 3.12 -9.25 -6.24
C THR A 19 1.73 -9.72 -6.64
N ARG A 20 1.13 -10.59 -5.82
CA ARG A 20 -0.24 -11.06 -5.99
C ARG A 20 -1.21 -10.24 -5.14
N ILE A 21 -2.50 -10.31 -5.45
CA ILE A 21 -3.57 -9.68 -4.64
C ILE A 21 -3.47 -10.12 -3.17
N SER A 22 -3.19 -11.41 -2.92
CA SER A 22 -3.05 -11.93 -1.55
C SER A 22 -1.85 -11.34 -0.78
N ASP A 23 -0.82 -10.87 -1.47
CA ASP A 23 0.30 -10.19 -0.82
C ASP A 23 -0.07 -8.75 -0.45
N ILE A 24 -0.87 -8.09 -1.28
CA ILE A 24 -1.48 -6.78 -0.99
C ILE A 24 -2.40 -6.89 0.24
N GLU A 25 -3.28 -7.90 0.27
CA GLU A 25 -4.19 -8.15 1.39
C GLU A 25 -3.45 -8.35 2.71
N LYS A 26 -2.38 -9.16 2.72
CA LYS A 26 -1.51 -9.31 3.90
C LYS A 26 -0.93 -7.97 4.36
N GLY A 27 -0.48 -7.15 3.41
CA GLY A 27 0.02 -5.80 3.68
C GLY A 27 -1.03 -4.90 4.30
N ILE A 28 -2.27 -4.91 3.77
CA ILE A 28 -3.40 -4.15 4.32
C ILE A 28 -3.63 -4.56 5.78
N VAL A 29 -3.77 -5.86 6.05
CA VAL A 29 -3.98 -6.39 7.41
C VAL A 29 -2.84 -5.99 8.36
N LEU A 30 -1.59 -6.04 7.90
CA LEU A 30 -0.44 -5.66 8.71
C LEU A 30 -0.47 -4.17 9.07
N ALA A 31 -0.74 -3.30 8.10
CA ALA A 31 -0.82 -1.85 8.32
C ALA A 31 -1.96 -1.48 9.28
N GLU A 32 -3.13 -2.11 9.14
CA GLU A 32 -4.27 -1.88 10.03
C GLU A 32 -3.97 -2.33 11.47
N LYS A 33 -3.33 -3.50 11.65
CA LYS A 33 -2.88 -3.95 12.98
C LYS A 33 -1.86 -3.00 13.60
N LEU A 34 -0.96 -2.42 12.79
CA LEU A 34 0.01 -1.43 13.26
C LEU A 34 -0.70 -0.12 13.68
N SER A 35 -1.63 0.34 12.86
CA SER A 35 -2.47 1.51 13.17
C SER A 35 -3.20 1.34 14.50
N GLN A 36 -3.87 0.20 14.70
CA GLN A 36 -4.54 -0.13 15.97
C GLN A 36 -3.59 -0.12 17.18
N ARG A 37 -2.36 -0.62 17.02
CA ARG A 37 -1.37 -0.69 18.12
C ARG A 37 -0.72 0.66 18.44
N THR A 38 -0.65 1.56 17.47
CA THR A 38 0.08 2.84 17.59
C THR A 38 -0.85 4.05 17.74
N GLY A 39 -2.12 3.92 17.35
CA GLY A 39 -3.06 5.04 17.24
C GLY A 39 -2.83 5.91 16.00
N ILE A 40 -1.87 5.58 15.13
CA ILE A 40 -1.55 6.36 13.92
C ILE A 40 -2.39 5.82 12.75
N PRO A 41 -3.20 6.65 12.08
CA PRO A 41 -4.12 6.18 11.04
C PRO A 41 -3.37 5.72 9.78
N VAL A 42 -3.89 4.69 9.11
CA VAL A 42 -3.48 4.38 7.73
C VAL A 42 -4.19 5.33 6.77
N VAL A 43 -3.43 6.20 6.13
CA VAL A 43 -3.98 7.23 5.23
C VAL A 43 -4.12 6.73 3.80
N ALA A 44 -3.24 5.82 3.37
CA ALA A 44 -3.27 5.28 2.02
C ALA A 44 -2.60 3.90 1.92
N HIS A 45 -3.10 3.11 0.98
CA HIS A 45 -2.50 1.89 0.47
C HIS A 45 -2.05 2.13 -0.97
N ALA A 46 -0.74 2.24 -1.17
CA ALA A 46 -0.18 2.46 -2.48
C ALA A 46 -0.05 1.13 -3.24
N VAL A 47 -0.75 1.03 -4.38
CA VAL A 47 -0.85 -0.19 -5.19
C VAL A 47 -0.51 0.14 -6.63
N GLU A 48 0.25 -0.75 -7.30
CA GLU A 48 0.56 -0.57 -8.72
C GLU A 48 -0.74 -0.42 -9.53
N LYS A 49 -0.77 0.55 -10.46
CA LYS A 49 -1.96 1.03 -11.13
C LYS A 49 -2.77 -0.07 -11.83
N THR A 50 -2.14 -1.09 -12.40
CA THR A 50 -2.84 -2.20 -13.06
C THR A 50 -3.54 -3.09 -12.03
N ILE A 51 -2.89 -3.39 -10.91
CA ILE A 51 -3.49 -4.18 -9.83
C ILE A 51 -4.56 -3.39 -9.09
N ALA A 52 -4.41 -2.06 -8.97
CA ALA A 52 -5.41 -1.19 -8.36
C ALA A 52 -6.75 -1.14 -9.13
N GLN A 53 -6.84 -1.72 -10.34
CA GLN A 53 -8.10 -1.88 -11.07
C GLN A 53 -8.95 -3.03 -10.54
N GLU A 54 -8.37 -3.93 -9.75
CA GLU A 54 -9.09 -5.07 -9.14
C GLU A 54 -10.27 -4.57 -8.30
N GLN A 55 -11.47 -5.04 -8.65
CA GLN A 55 -12.72 -4.57 -8.05
C GLN A 55 -12.75 -4.79 -6.53
N SER A 56 -12.23 -5.92 -6.06
CA SER A 56 -12.15 -6.24 -4.62
C SER A 56 -11.35 -5.20 -3.85
N LEU A 57 -10.22 -4.73 -4.39
CA LEU A 57 -9.39 -3.70 -3.76
C LEU A 57 -10.10 -2.35 -3.73
N ARG A 58 -10.82 -2.00 -4.81
CA ARG A 58 -11.57 -0.74 -4.89
C ARG A 58 -12.71 -0.69 -3.89
N GLU A 59 -13.45 -1.79 -3.77
CA GLU A 59 -14.54 -1.93 -2.78
C GLU A 59 -14.02 -1.93 -1.34
N GLN A 60 -12.91 -2.64 -1.08
CA GLN A 60 -12.35 -2.75 0.26
C GLN A 60 -11.72 -1.44 0.76
N LEU A 61 -11.01 -0.71 -0.12
CA LEU A 61 -10.17 0.42 0.28
C LEU A 61 -10.77 1.79 -0.03
N GLY A 62 -11.66 1.89 -1.02
CA GLY A 62 -12.27 3.16 -1.43
C GLY A 62 -11.23 4.26 -1.66
N ASP A 63 -11.43 5.41 -1.03
CA ASP A 63 -10.55 6.59 -1.16
C ASP A 63 -9.13 6.38 -0.59
N ARG A 64 -8.91 5.33 0.21
CA ARG A 64 -7.57 4.98 0.73
C ARG A 64 -6.75 4.18 -0.26
N LEU A 65 -7.32 3.74 -1.39
CA LEU A 65 -6.56 3.14 -2.48
C LEU A 65 -5.82 4.25 -3.25
N LEU A 66 -4.50 4.17 -3.28
CA LEU A 66 -3.64 5.10 -4.01
C LEU A 66 -2.98 4.37 -5.19
N PRO A 67 -3.53 4.46 -6.41
CA PRO A 67 -2.91 3.85 -7.59
C PRO A 67 -1.62 4.58 -7.97
N ILE A 68 -0.52 3.84 -8.10
CA ILE A 68 0.80 4.40 -8.45
C ILE A 68 1.43 3.72 -9.67
N ARG A 69 2.31 4.43 -10.36
CA ARG A 69 3.10 3.89 -11.48
C ARG A 69 4.56 3.74 -11.06
N ILE A 70 5.17 2.64 -11.46
CA ILE A 70 6.60 2.39 -11.24
C ILE A 70 7.38 2.94 -12.44
N TYR A 71 8.20 3.97 -12.21
CA TYR A 71 9.09 4.53 -13.23
C TYR A 71 10.51 3.96 -13.15
N MET A 72 10.97 3.62 -11.95
CA MET A 72 12.26 2.97 -11.77
C MET A 72 12.08 1.47 -11.96
N LYS A 73 12.42 1.00 -13.15
CA LYS A 73 12.43 -0.42 -13.51
C LYS A 73 13.83 -1.00 -13.33
N LYS A 74 13.91 -2.32 -13.14
CA LYS A 74 15.21 -2.99 -13.08
C LYS A 74 15.87 -2.86 -14.46
N PRO A 75 17.21 -2.78 -14.56
CA PRO A 75 17.90 -2.60 -15.84
C PRO A 75 17.58 -3.63 -16.93
N TRP A 76 17.04 -4.79 -16.54
CA TRP A 76 16.66 -5.90 -17.42
C TRP A 76 15.16 -6.00 -17.70
N GLU A 77 14.34 -5.14 -17.08
CA GLU A 77 12.93 -4.98 -17.40
C GLU A 77 12.83 -3.94 -18.54
N ILE A 78 12.90 -4.44 -19.79
CA ILE A 78 12.83 -3.64 -21.04
C ILE A 78 11.45 -2.99 -21.19
#